data_AF-A0A1Q6T0C8-F1
#
_entry.id   AF-A0A1Q6T0C8-F1
#
_cell.length_a   1.000
_cell.length_b   1.000
_cell.length_c   1.000
_cell.angle_alpha   90.00
_cell.angle_beta   90.00
_cell.angle_gamma   90.00
#
_symmetry.space_group_name_H-M   'P 1'
#
loop_
_entity.id
_entity.type
_entity.pdbx_description
1 polymer ?
#
loop_
_entity_poly.entity_id
_entity_poly.type
_entity_poly.pdbx_seq_one_letter_code
_entity_poly.pdbx_strand_id
1 'polypeptide(L)'
;MSTMKEVDQESRYDILQNEEGDILIIINSRAGGPENPRFVYDGGATALLYRTKDSAVVFENVAKEARLPLKSVSSMLIVEVENEDVAREYVVPVRIVKDVKALIK
;
A
#
# COMPACT_ATOMS: atom_id res chain seq x y z
N MET A 1 -23.27 14.93 2.94
CA MET A 1 -22.18 14.90 3.93
C MET A 1 -20.93 14.53 3.14
N SER A 2 -19.93 15.40 3.08
CA SER A 2 -18.66 15.06 2.42
C SER A 2 -17.95 14.06 3.33
N THR A 3 -17.90 12.79 2.95
CA THR A 3 -17.12 11.78 3.65
C THR A 3 -15.66 12.23 3.61
N MET A 4 -15.12 12.66 4.74
CA MET A 4 -13.69 12.94 4.84
C MET A 4 -12.96 11.63 4.57
N LYS A 5 -12.00 11.67 3.66
CA LYS A 5 -11.12 10.54 3.36
C LYS A 5 -10.27 10.28 4.60
N GLU A 6 -10.42 9.13 5.21
CA GLU A 6 -9.57 8.73 6.33
C GLU A 6 -8.22 8.34 5.73
N VAL A 7 -7.24 9.23 5.92
CA VAL A 7 -5.86 9.04 5.49
C VAL A 7 -5.08 8.65 6.73
N ASP A 8 -4.90 7.34 6.91
CA ASP A 8 -4.11 6.83 8.01
C ASP A 8 -2.66 6.61 7.57
N GLN A 9 -1.74 7.07 8.41
CA GLN A 9 -0.36 6.67 8.32
C GLN A 9 -0.22 5.25 8.85
N GLU A 10 0.39 4.36 8.06
CA GLU A 10 0.73 3.04 8.59
C GLU A 10 1.88 3.17 9.58
N SER A 11 1.63 2.74 10.83
CA SER A 11 2.61 2.86 11.92
C SER A 11 3.75 1.87 11.77
N ARG A 12 3.48 0.71 11.14
CA ARG A 12 4.46 -0.31 10.81
C ARG A 12 3.97 -1.17 9.65
N TYR A 13 4.84 -1.40 8.67
CA TYR A 13 4.61 -2.31 7.56
C TYR A 13 5.92 -3.01 7.19
N ASP A 14 5.81 -4.18 6.59
CA ASP A 14 6.93 -4.93 6.03
C ASP A 14 6.76 -5.07 4.52
N ILE A 15 7.85 -4.91 3.77
CA ILE A 15 7.90 -5.17 2.32
C ILE A 15 8.83 -6.35 2.11
N LEU A 16 8.30 -7.43 1.56
CA LEU A 16 9.04 -8.64 1.24
C LEU A 16 9.03 -8.86 -0.27
N GLN A 17 10.12 -9.45 -0.78
CA GLN A 17 10.25 -9.85 -2.17
C GLN A 17 10.68 -11.32 -2.24
N ASN A 18 10.01 -12.13 -3.05
CA ASN A 18 10.42 -13.51 -3.29
C ASN A 18 11.52 -13.58 -4.38
N GLU A 19 12.03 -14.79 -4.66
CA GLU A 19 13.07 -15.01 -5.68
C GLU A 19 12.59 -14.72 -7.12
N GLU A 20 11.29 -14.78 -7.37
CA GLU A 20 10.66 -14.50 -8.67
C GLU A 20 10.45 -12.99 -8.90
N GLY A 21 10.66 -12.19 -7.87
CA GLY A 21 10.51 -10.74 -7.90
C GLY A 21 9.13 -10.22 -7.49
N ASP A 22 8.20 -11.11 -7.10
CA ASP A 22 6.90 -10.72 -6.57
C ASP A 22 7.04 -10.03 -5.23
N ILE A 23 6.15 -9.07 -4.99
CA ILE A 23 6.18 -8.24 -3.79
C ILE A 23 4.96 -8.55 -2.93
N LEU A 24 5.21 -8.63 -1.63
CA LEU A 24 4.21 -8.71 -0.57
C LEU A 24 4.42 -7.54 0.40
N ILE A 25 3.33 -6.84 0.73
CA ILE A 25 3.33 -5.83 1.79
C ILE A 25 2.39 -6.27 2.91
N ILE A 26 2.91 -6.31 4.14
CA ILE A 26 2.13 -6.62 5.34
C ILE A 26 1.74 -5.32 6.03
N ILE A 27 0.45 -5.16 6.33
CA ILE A 27 -0.13 -4.00 7.02
C ILE A 27 -1.07 -4.44 8.13
N ASN A 28 -1.38 -3.52 9.05
CA ASN A 28 -2.41 -3.78 10.07
C ASN A 28 -3.80 -3.95 9.43
N SER A 29 -4.58 -4.90 9.94
CA SER A 29 -5.98 -5.09 9.57
C SER A 29 -6.80 -3.84 9.83
N ARG A 30 -7.77 -3.59 8.97
CA ARG A 30 -8.66 -2.42 9.03
C ARG A 30 -10.12 -2.85 8.87
N ALA A 31 -11.02 -2.01 9.39
CA ALA A 31 -12.45 -2.24 9.28
C ALA A 31 -12.92 -2.29 7.81
N GLY A 32 -13.91 -3.14 7.53
CA GLY A 32 -14.40 -3.39 6.17
C GLY A 32 -13.39 -4.12 5.29
N GLY A 33 -13.76 -4.50 4.07
CA GLY A 33 -12.84 -5.08 3.08
C GLY A 33 -12.27 -4.04 2.09
N PRO A 34 -11.24 -4.39 1.31
CA PRO A 34 -10.80 -3.56 0.20
C PRO A 34 -11.87 -3.48 -0.90
N GLU A 35 -11.96 -2.33 -1.57
CA GLU A 35 -12.90 -2.09 -2.67
C GLU A 35 -12.15 -1.40 -3.82
N ASN A 36 -11.86 -2.16 -4.87
CA ASN A 36 -11.03 -1.72 -6.02
C ASN A 36 -9.69 -1.08 -5.60
N PRO A 37 -8.86 -1.80 -4.82
CA PRO A 37 -7.66 -1.21 -4.24
C PRO A 37 -6.64 -0.84 -5.32
N ARG A 38 -5.83 0.19 -5.06
CA ARG A 38 -4.75 0.65 -5.95
C ARG A 38 -3.56 1.13 -5.15
N PHE A 39 -2.38 0.62 -5.46
CA PHE A 39 -1.13 1.09 -4.87
C PHE A 39 -0.51 2.15 -5.78
N VAL A 40 -0.28 3.34 -5.25
CA VAL A 40 0.24 4.49 -5.99
C VAL A 40 1.63 4.81 -5.51
N TYR A 41 2.57 4.94 -6.44
CA TYR A 41 3.97 5.09 -6.11
C TYR A 41 4.72 5.97 -7.11
N ASP A 42 5.70 6.75 -6.65
CA ASP A 42 6.54 7.61 -7.49
C ASP A 42 8.01 7.13 -7.56
N GLY A 43 8.37 6.07 -6.82
CA GLY A 43 9.75 5.60 -6.67
C GLY A 43 10.50 6.26 -5.51
N GLY A 44 9.84 7.12 -4.73
CA GLY A 44 10.40 7.84 -3.60
C GLY A 44 10.30 7.10 -2.27
N ALA A 45 10.32 7.86 -1.18
CA ALA A 45 10.17 7.33 0.18
C ALA A 45 8.71 7.26 0.64
N THR A 46 7.76 7.64 -0.21
CA THR A 46 6.33 7.73 0.12
C THR A 46 5.53 6.91 -0.90
N ALA A 47 4.56 6.16 -0.42
CA ALA A 47 3.58 5.46 -1.25
C ALA A 47 2.18 5.62 -0.66
N LEU A 48 1.16 5.31 -1.45
CA LEU A 48 -0.24 5.45 -1.05
C LEU A 48 -1.04 4.25 -1.54
N LEU A 49 -1.66 3.51 -0.63
CA LEU A 49 -2.68 2.53 -0.97
C LEU A 49 -4.05 3.17 -0.86
N TYR A 50 -4.75 3.30 -1.98
CA TYR A 50 -6.21 3.44 -1.94
C TYR A 50 -6.79 2.08 -1.66
N ARG A 51 -7.31 1.87 -0.45
CA ARG A 51 -7.90 0.60 -0.03
C ARG A 51 -9.37 0.51 -0.45
N THR A 52 -10.08 1.62 -0.26
CA THR A 52 -11.43 1.86 -0.80
C THR A 52 -11.49 3.29 -1.34
N LYS A 53 -12.65 3.74 -1.82
CA LYS A 53 -12.86 5.14 -2.21
C LYS A 53 -12.71 6.13 -1.04
N ASP A 54 -13.00 5.68 0.19
CA ASP A 54 -13.05 6.50 1.40
C ASP A 54 -11.89 6.21 2.38
N SER A 55 -11.11 5.15 2.15
CA SER A 55 -9.99 4.72 3.01
C SER A 55 -8.68 4.65 2.23
N ALA A 56 -7.68 5.37 2.71
CA ALA A 56 -6.33 5.35 2.14
C ALA A 56 -5.26 5.16 3.22
N VAL A 57 -4.18 4.46 2.85
CA VAL A 57 -3.06 4.16 3.73
C VAL A 57 -1.79 4.78 3.16
N VAL A 58 -1.17 5.68 3.93
CA VAL A 58 0.11 6.30 3.57
C VAL A 58 1.24 5.47 4.13
N PHE A 59 2.18 5.10 3.24
CA PHE A 59 3.44 4.47 3.60
C PHE A 59 4.51 5.54 3.57
N GLU A 60 5.12 5.81 4.72
CA GLU A 60 6.29 6.68 4.81
C GLU A 60 7.56 5.85 5.00
N ASN A 61 8.71 6.45 4.69
CA ASN A 61 10.02 5.85 4.88
C ASN A 61 10.23 4.53 4.11
N VAL A 62 9.70 4.42 2.89
CA VAL A 62 9.96 3.26 2.02
C VAL A 62 11.47 3.07 1.86
N ALA A 63 11.94 1.89 2.29
CA ALA A 63 13.35 1.50 2.32
C ALA A 63 13.98 1.61 0.92
N LYS A 64 15.25 2.04 0.84
CA LYS A 64 15.90 2.35 -0.45
C LYS A 64 15.97 1.13 -1.38
N GLU A 65 16.25 -0.02 -0.79
CA GLU A 65 16.32 -1.33 -1.40
C GLU A 65 14.98 -1.79 -1.99
N ALA A 66 13.85 -1.41 -1.41
CA ALA A 66 12.52 -1.76 -1.90
C ALA A 66 12.05 -0.88 -3.07
N ARG A 67 12.68 0.28 -3.32
CA ARG A 67 12.14 1.28 -4.24
C ARG A 67 12.15 0.83 -5.70
N LEU A 68 13.26 0.24 -6.15
CA LEU A 68 13.38 -0.25 -7.52
C LEU A 68 12.47 -1.47 -7.76
N PRO A 69 12.43 -2.49 -6.89
CA PRO A 69 11.44 -3.56 -6.94
C PRO A 69 10.01 -3.04 -7.07
N LEU A 70 9.56 -2.17 -6.16
CA LEU A 70 8.20 -1.61 -6.16
C LEU A 70 7.85 -0.87 -7.45
N LYS A 71 8.83 -0.26 -8.11
CA LYS A 71 8.64 0.46 -9.37
C LYS A 71 8.59 -0.47 -10.59
N SER A 72 9.04 -1.72 -10.44
CA SER A 72 9.20 -2.68 -11.54
C SER A 72 8.01 -3.62 -11.69
N VAL A 73 7.16 -3.74 -10.68
CA VAL A 73 6.00 -4.65 -10.68
C VAL A 73 4.72 -3.94 -11.15
N SER A 74 3.84 -4.68 -11.81
CA SER A 74 2.50 -4.19 -12.23
C SER A 74 1.42 -4.45 -11.17
N SER A 75 1.66 -5.40 -10.26
CA SER A 75 0.82 -5.72 -9.12
C SER A 75 1.64 -6.31 -7.98
N MET A 76 1.08 -6.34 -6.78
CA MET A 76 1.68 -6.92 -5.57
C MET A 76 0.60 -7.53 -4.67
N LEU A 77 0.99 -8.36 -3.70
CA LEU A 77 0.09 -8.84 -2.66
C LEU A 77 0.08 -7.88 -1.47
N ILE A 78 -1.10 -7.52 -0.99
CA ILE A 78 -1.25 -6.89 0.33
C ILE A 78 -1.82 -7.94 1.29
N VAL A 79 -1.21 -8.05 2.46
CA VAL A 79 -1.67 -8.91 3.55
C VAL A 79 -2.01 -8.02 4.74
N GLU A 80 -3.26 -8.11 5.19
CA GLU A 80 -3.75 -7.48 6.41
C GLU A 80 -3.64 -8.47 7.57
N VAL A 81 -2.94 -8.11 8.64
CA VAL A 81 -2.76 -8.94 9.84
C VAL A 81 -3.48 -8.37 11.05
N GLU A 82 -4.07 -9.23 11.86
CA GLU A 82 -4.72 -8.92 13.13
C GLU A 82 -4.30 -9.95 14.18
N ASN A 83 -3.67 -9.51 15.27
CA ASN A 83 -3.18 -10.40 16.34
C ASN A 83 -2.30 -11.56 15.81
N GLU A 84 -1.37 -11.26 14.89
CA GLU A 84 -0.47 -12.23 14.23
C GLU A 84 -1.16 -13.20 13.25
N ASP A 85 -2.49 -13.17 13.15
CA ASP A 85 -3.25 -13.95 12.17
C ASP A 85 -3.46 -13.14 10.88
N VAL A 86 -3.47 -13.83 9.74
CA VAL A 86 -3.84 -13.24 8.45
C VAL A 86 -5.35 -13.01 8.44
N ALA A 87 -5.76 -11.74 8.47
CA ALA A 87 -7.16 -11.36 8.36
C ALA A 87 -7.63 -11.36 6.91
N ARG A 88 -6.80 -10.85 5.99
CA ARG A 88 -7.09 -10.78 4.54
C ARG A 88 -5.81 -10.79 3.71
N GLU A 89 -5.94 -11.28 2.49
CA GLU A 89 -4.93 -11.13 1.44
C GLU A 89 -5.61 -10.73 0.13
N TYR A 90 -4.98 -9.83 -0.64
CA TYR A 90 -5.53 -9.40 -1.92
C TYR A 90 -4.45 -8.81 -2.83
N VAL A 91 -4.59 -9.07 -4.13
CA VAL A 91 -3.70 -8.52 -5.16
C VAL A 91 -4.09 -7.07 -5.45
N VAL A 92 -3.10 -6.19 -5.49
CA VAL A 92 -3.26 -4.76 -5.74
C VAL A 92 -2.44 -4.33 -6.95
N PRO A 93 -3.06 -3.72 -7.97
CA PRO A 93 -2.33 -3.14 -9.10
C PRO A 93 -1.51 -1.92 -8.67
N VAL A 94 -0.34 -1.77 -9.28
CA VAL A 94 0.58 -0.65 -9.05
C VAL A 94 0.39 0.43 -10.11
N ARG A 95 0.23 1.66 -9.66
CA ARG A 95 0.13 2.86 -10.49
C ARG A 95 1.32 3.76 -10.22
N ILE A 96 2.21 3.86 -11.20
CA ILE A 96 3.31 4.81 -11.13
C ILE A 96 2.81 6.22 -11.46
N VAL A 97 3.16 7.18 -10.62
CA VAL A 97 2.81 8.61 -10.76
C VAL A 97 4.05 9.48 -10.67
N LYS A 98 3.89 10.77 -10.97
CA LYS A 98 4.99 11.74 -10.91
C LYS A 98 5.35 12.14 -9.48
N ASP A 99 4.34 12.31 -8.62
CA ASP A 99 4.50 12.78 -7.24
C ASP A 99 3.32 12.26 -6.41
N VAL A 100 3.58 11.38 -5.45
CA VAL A 100 2.57 10.83 -4.54
C VAL A 100 2.06 11.90 -3.57
N LYS A 101 2.94 12.80 -3.10
CA LYS A 101 2.58 13.82 -2.09
C LYS A 101 1.54 14.80 -2.61
N ALA A 102 1.52 15.05 -3.92
CA ALA A 102 0.50 15.85 -4.57
C ALA A 102 -0.93 15.27 -4.42
N LEU A 103 -1.06 13.97 -4.09
CA LEU A 103 -2.33 13.24 -3.96
C LEU A 103 -2.83 13.09 -2.51
N ILE A 104 -2.00 13.44 -1.52
CA ILE A 104 -2.29 13.29 -0.08
C ILE A 104 -2.92 14.57 0.52
N LYS A 105 -3.27 15.55 -0.32
CA LYS A 105 -3.80 16.86 0.10
C LYS A 105 -5.18 16.80 0.74
#